data_AF-A0A397T3G6-F1
#
_entry.id   AF-A0A397T3G6-F1
#
_cell.length_a   1.000
_cell.length_b   1.000
_cell.length_c   1.000
_cell.angle_alpha   90.00
_cell.angle_beta   90.00
_cell.angle_gamma   90.00
#
_symmetry.space_group_name_H-M   'P 1'
#
loop_
_entity.id
_entity.type
_entity.pdbx_description
1 polymer ?
#
loop_
_entity_poly.entity_id
_entity_poly.type
_entity_poly.pdbx_seq_one_letter_code
_entity_poly.pdbx_strand_id
1 'polypeptide(L)'
;MVPILGGECLSTEYKNIDELLTWRCQFNHQWQNTLYHIKKREQWCPFCIGRYQTIEDMRKLAQEKNEDCLSDRYYNSRTKLEWICENNHRWEAVPNSIQQGSWCPYCAGSMKLTLEDARQIALTRHGQCLSTKYKNNQLPLLWCCKEGHLWQASLGNVKSGTWCPFCYKYKREQLCREIVTKYLGSPSENRRPDFLKIPEHPKGLELDIYYSEYNFAIEQERDQLKKELCEKNQIALRYVWYYEDPYTVIPEHLRELGLIE
;
A
#
# COMPACT_ATOMS: atom_id res chain seq x y z
N MET A 1 -45.87 25.99 -18.13
CA MET A 1 -45.28 26.33 -19.45
C MET A 1 -44.51 25.12 -19.94
N VAL A 2 -45.09 24.37 -20.87
CA VAL A 2 -44.48 23.16 -21.46
C VAL A 2 -43.75 23.59 -22.73
N PRO A 3 -42.41 23.54 -22.81
CA PRO A 3 -41.72 24.14 -23.94
C PRO A 3 -41.61 23.17 -25.14
N ILE A 4 -42.24 23.59 -26.25
CA ILE A 4 -41.71 23.66 -27.61
C ILE A 4 -41.30 22.31 -28.26
N LEU A 5 -42.24 21.77 -29.05
CA LEU A 5 -41.99 20.82 -30.14
C LEU A 5 -41.17 21.53 -31.24
N GLY A 6 -39.86 21.68 -31.03
CA GLY A 6 -38.96 22.45 -31.90
C GLY A 6 -37.78 21.63 -32.41
N GLY A 7 -38.04 20.53 -33.12
CA GLY A 7 -36.98 19.72 -33.73
C GLY A 7 -37.37 19.16 -35.08
N GLU A 8 -36.43 18.52 -35.75
CA GLU A 8 -36.59 17.97 -37.09
C GLU A 8 -36.17 16.50 -37.15
N CYS A 9 -36.70 15.79 -38.15
CA CYS A 9 -36.22 14.47 -38.53
C CYS A 9 -35.07 14.64 -39.54
N LEU A 10 -33.90 14.08 -39.23
CA LEU A 10 -32.73 14.07 -40.10
C LEU A 10 -32.71 12.86 -41.06
N SER A 11 -33.49 11.82 -40.76
CA SER A 11 -33.65 10.67 -41.67
C SER A 11 -34.46 11.05 -42.90
N THR A 12 -33.96 10.69 -44.09
CA THR A 12 -34.57 10.99 -45.40
C THR A 12 -35.47 9.88 -45.93
N GLU A 13 -35.44 8.70 -45.30
CA GLU A 13 -36.26 7.53 -45.66
C GLU A 13 -37.09 7.08 -44.45
N TYR A 14 -38.31 6.61 -44.71
CA TYR A 14 -39.20 6.00 -43.71
C TYR A 14 -39.91 4.80 -44.33
N LYS A 15 -39.60 3.59 -43.85
CA LYS A 15 -40.09 2.32 -44.40
C LYS A 15 -41.28 1.78 -43.61
N ASN A 16 -41.23 1.84 -42.28
CA ASN A 16 -42.32 1.37 -41.42
C ASN A 16 -42.26 1.96 -39.99
N ILE A 17 -43.28 1.65 -39.18
CA ILE A 17 -43.49 2.23 -37.84
C ILE A 17 -42.45 1.83 -36.78
N ASP A 18 -41.73 0.74 -37.01
CA ASP A 18 -40.72 0.20 -36.09
C ASP A 18 -39.30 0.69 -36.43
N GLU A 19 -39.13 1.39 -37.56
CA GLU A 19 -37.83 1.93 -37.97
C GLU A 19 -37.39 3.09 -37.08
N LEU A 20 -36.11 3.05 -36.69
CA LEU A 20 -35.47 4.13 -35.94
C LEU A 20 -35.11 5.27 -36.89
N LEU A 21 -35.75 6.42 -36.68
CA LEU A 21 -35.41 7.66 -37.37
C LEU A 21 -34.46 8.48 -36.49
N THR A 22 -33.59 9.27 -37.13
CA THR A 22 -32.70 10.20 -36.45
C THR A 22 -33.38 11.55 -36.32
N TRP A 23 -33.41 12.09 -35.11
CA TRP A 23 -34.09 13.32 -34.74
C TRP A 23 -33.09 14.32 -34.18
N ARG A 24 -33.32 15.62 -34.40
CA ARG A 24 -32.55 16.73 -33.83
C ARG A 24 -33.48 17.73 -33.16
N CYS A 25 -33.16 18.20 -31.95
CA CYS A 25 -33.92 19.28 -31.30
C CYS A 25 -33.27 20.66 -31.50
N GLN A 26 -33.95 21.73 -31.09
CA GLN A 26 -33.44 23.12 -31.13
C GLN A 26 -32.11 23.36 -30.39
N PHE A 27 -31.75 22.48 -29.46
CA PHE A 27 -30.45 22.51 -28.76
C PHE A 27 -29.40 21.61 -29.44
N ASN A 28 -29.65 21.20 -30.69
CA ASN A 28 -28.80 20.33 -31.51
C ASN A 28 -28.54 18.91 -30.96
N HIS A 29 -29.24 18.48 -29.90
CA HIS A 29 -29.18 17.09 -29.47
C HIS A 29 -29.74 16.18 -30.55
N GLN A 30 -28.97 15.15 -30.93
CA GLN A 30 -29.38 14.14 -31.90
C GLN A 30 -29.65 12.80 -31.22
N TRP A 31 -30.80 12.16 -31.50
CA TRP A 31 -31.14 10.83 -30.99
C TRP A 31 -31.87 10.00 -32.02
N GLN A 32 -31.89 8.69 -31.82
CA GLN A 32 -32.66 7.75 -32.63
C GLN A 32 -33.91 7.29 -31.88
N ASN A 33 -35.07 7.31 -32.54
CA ASN A 33 -36.32 6.78 -32.01
C ASN A 33 -37.33 6.52 -33.14
N THR A 34 -38.35 5.69 -32.88
CA THR A 34 -39.41 5.43 -33.86
C THR A 34 -40.43 6.55 -33.89
N LEU A 35 -41.07 6.77 -35.05
CA LEU A 35 -42.11 7.79 -35.24
C LEU A 35 -43.29 7.59 -34.27
N TYR A 36 -43.63 6.34 -33.94
CA TYR A 36 -44.66 6.01 -32.95
C TYR A 36 -44.33 6.56 -31.56
N HIS A 37 -43.11 6.33 -31.07
CA HIS A 37 -42.69 6.78 -29.75
C HIS A 37 -42.57 8.30 -29.66
N ILE A 38 -42.20 8.97 -30.74
CA ILE A 38 -42.16 10.43 -30.84
C ILE A 38 -43.57 11.02 -30.77
N LYS A 39 -44.56 10.44 -31.45
CA LYS A 39 -45.97 10.92 -31.41
C LYS A 39 -46.66 10.66 -30.07
N LYS A 40 -46.37 9.54 -29.41
CA LYS A 40 -47.08 9.12 -28.19
C LYS A 40 -46.55 9.80 -26.91
N ARG A 41 -45.30 10.27 -26.92
CA ARG A 41 -44.70 10.92 -25.74
C ARG A 41 -44.86 12.44 -25.87
N GLU A 42 -45.50 13.08 -24.89
CA GLU A 42 -45.54 14.55 -24.72
C GLU A 42 -44.15 15.18 -24.44
N GLN A 43 -43.09 14.38 -24.51
CA GLN A 43 -41.71 14.74 -24.21
C GLN A 43 -40.84 14.46 -25.44
N TRP A 44 -40.46 15.55 -26.11
CA TRP A 44 -39.87 15.54 -27.45
C TRP A 44 -38.41 15.08 -27.49
N CYS A 45 -37.52 15.79 -26.78
CA CYS A 45 -36.09 15.51 -26.78
C CYS A 45 -35.67 14.87 -25.46
N PRO A 46 -35.09 13.65 -25.48
CA PRO A 46 -34.85 12.92 -24.25
C PRO A 46 -33.62 13.44 -23.48
N PHE A 47 -32.75 14.22 -24.13
CA PHE A 47 -31.68 15.01 -23.49
C PHE A 47 -32.25 16.25 -22.77
N CYS A 48 -33.15 17.01 -23.41
CA CYS A 48 -33.73 18.22 -22.81
C CYS A 48 -34.58 17.95 -21.56
N ILE A 49 -35.21 16.78 -21.50
CA ILE A 49 -35.97 16.33 -20.31
C ILE A 49 -35.08 15.69 -19.23
N GLY A 50 -33.75 15.63 -19.44
CA GLY A 50 -32.79 15.09 -18.49
C GLY A 50 -32.75 13.55 -18.39
N ARG A 51 -33.29 12.81 -19.38
CA ARG A 51 -33.21 11.33 -19.37
C ARG A 51 -31.90 10.78 -19.94
N TYR A 52 -31.21 11.56 -20.77
CA TYR A 52 -29.90 11.19 -21.32
C TYR A 52 -28.88 12.27 -20.98
N GLN A 53 -27.69 11.83 -20.59
CA GLN A 53 -26.56 12.70 -20.32
C GLN A 53 -25.76 12.94 -21.61
N THR A 54 -25.08 14.08 -21.66
CA THR A 54 -24.23 14.54 -22.77
C THR A 54 -22.78 14.63 -22.33
N ILE A 55 -21.86 14.88 -23.27
CA ILE A 55 -20.45 15.14 -22.90
C ILE A 55 -20.31 16.45 -22.12
N GLU A 56 -21.15 17.44 -22.42
CA GLU A 56 -21.24 18.69 -21.66
C GLU A 56 -21.66 18.45 -20.21
N ASP A 57 -22.54 17.48 -19.93
CA ASP A 57 -22.90 17.10 -18.56
C ASP A 57 -21.71 16.47 -17.82
N MET A 58 -20.84 15.74 -18.52
CA MET A 58 -19.62 15.18 -17.92
C MET A 58 -18.59 16.26 -17.62
N ARG A 59 -18.45 17.26 -18.50
CA ARG A 59 -17.60 18.44 -18.27
C ARG A 59 -18.10 19.26 -17.08
N LYS A 60 -19.42 19.50 -16.98
CA LYS A 60 -20.02 20.16 -15.80
C LYS A 60 -19.76 19.38 -14.52
N LEU A 61 -19.93 18.06 -14.54
CA LEU A 61 -19.64 17.19 -13.39
C LEU A 61 -18.18 17.31 -12.94
N ALA A 62 -17.23 17.49 -13.87
CA ALA A 62 -15.84 17.74 -13.53
C ALA A 62 -15.59 19.16 -13.00
N GLN A 63 -16.26 20.15 -13.58
CA GLN A 63 -16.17 21.54 -13.14
C GLN A 63 -16.67 21.77 -11.71
N GLU A 64 -17.65 20.99 -11.22
CA GLU A 64 -18.08 21.01 -9.82
C GLU A 64 -16.92 20.76 -8.83
N LYS A 65 -15.84 20.12 -9.28
CA LYS A 65 -14.64 19.83 -8.51
C LYS A 65 -13.43 20.69 -8.93
N ASN A 66 -13.62 21.73 -9.75
CA ASN A 66 -12.55 22.49 -10.41
C ASN A 66 -11.63 21.63 -11.29
N GLU A 67 -12.21 20.63 -11.95
CA GLU A 67 -11.49 19.63 -12.75
C GLU A 67 -12.11 19.50 -14.14
N ASP A 68 -11.56 18.64 -15.01
CA ASP A 68 -12.01 18.55 -16.40
C ASP A 68 -12.16 17.11 -16.93
N CYS A 69 -13.05 16.97 -17.91
CA CYS A 69 -13.26 15.78 -18.71
C CYS A 69 -12.69 16.02 -20.12
N LEU A 70 -11.59 15.32 -20.44
CA LEU A 70 -10.82 15.50 -21.67
C LEU A 70 -11.43 14.79 -22.88
N SER A 71 -12.43 13.93 -22.67
CA SER A 71 -13.10 13.24 -23.76
C SER A 71 -14.01 14.17 -24.56
N ASP A 72 -14.08 13.93 -25.87
CA ASP A 72 -14.93 14.70 -26.79
C ASP A 72 -16.33 14.11 -26.97
N ARG A 73 -16.52 12.84 -26.61
CA ARG A 73 -17.77 12.10 -26.85
C ARG A 73 -18.17 11.27 -25.64
N TYR A 74 -19.47 11.30 -25.34
CA TYR A 74 -20.10 10.45 -24.34
C TYR A 74 -21.09 9.50 -25.03
N TYR A 75 -20.86 8.20 -24.89
CA TYR A 75 -21.70 7.16 -25.51
C TYR A 75 -22.73 6.61 -24.54
N ASN A 76 -22.32 6.28 -23.32
CA ASN A 76 -23.15 5.75 -22.25
C ASN A 76 -22.35 5.73 -20.93
N SER A 77 -23.03 5.40 -19.82
CA SER A 77 -22.45 5.43 -18.47
C SER A 77 -21.42 4.32 -18.18
N ARG A 78 -21.20 3.39 -19.11
CA ARG A 78 -20.26 2.26 -19.01
C ARG A 78 -19.02 2.43 -19.89
N THR A 79 -19.04 3.34 -20.85
CA THR A 79 -17.87 3.66 -21.67
C THR A 79 -16.95 4.57 -20.86
N LYS A 80 -15.65 4.22 -20.80
CA LYS A 80 -14.65 5.03 -20.10
C LYS A 80 -14.48 6.38 -20.79
N LEU A 81 -14.29 7.42 -19.98
CA LEU A 81 -13.83 8.75 -20.40
C LEU A 81 -12.47 9.03 -19.76
N GLU A 82 -11.72 9.96 -20.35
CA GLU A 82 -10.47 10.52 -19.83
C GLU A 82 -10.77 11.75 -18.97
N TRP A 83 -10.21 11.77 -17.76
CA TRP A 83 -10.41 12.80 -16.74
C TRP A 83 -9.05 13.37 -16.31
N ILE A 84 -9.04 14.62 -15.86
CA ILE A 84 -7.86 15.27 -15.29
C ILE A 84 -8.21 16.01 -14.01
N CYS A 85 -7.36 15.88 -12.99
CA CYS A 85 -7.55 16.57 -11.71
C CYS A 85 -6.69 17.82 -11.55
N GLU A 86 -6.97 18.59 -10.50
CA GLU A 86 -6.21 19.81 -10.16
C GLU A 86 -4.70 19.53 -9.98
N ASN A 87 -4.35 18.32 -9.52
CA ASN A 87 -2.96 17.86 -9.43
C ASN A 87 -2.38 17.37 -10.77
N ASN A 88 -3.05 17.65 -11.89
CA ASN A 88 -2.70 17.24 -13.26
C ASN A 88 -2.58 15.72 -13.50
N HIS A 89 -3.16 14.90 -12.64
CA HIS A 89 -3.22 13.47 -12.89
C HIS A 89 -4.28 13.14 -13.94
N ARG A 90 -3.91 12.37 -14.96
CA ARG A 90 -4.83 11.87 -15.98
C ARG A 90 -5.20 10.42 -15.70
N TRP A 91 -6.49 10.08 -15.82
CA TRP A 91 -6.95 8.69 -15.68
C TRP A 91 -8.19 8.42 -16.52
N GLU A 92 -8.42 7.13 -16.80
CA GLU A 92 -9.65 6.67 -17.41
C GLU A 92 -10.63 6.15 -16.35
N ALA A 93 -11.88 6.59 -16.41
CA ALA A 93 -12.94 6.08 -15.55
C ALA A 93 -14.30 6.13 -16.25
N VAL A 94 -15.19 5.21 -15.87
CA VAL A 94 -16.57 5.21 -16.36
C VAL A 94 -17.38 6.28 -15.63
N PRO A 95 -18.24 7.05 -16.31
CA PRO A 95 -19.04 8.12 -15.69
C PRO A 95 -19.88 7.70 -14.49
N ASN A 96 -20.44 6.48 -14.51
CA ASN A 96 -21.19 5.96 -13.38
C ASN A 96 -20.35 5.85 -12.09
N SER A 97 -19.07 5.49 -12.20
CA SER A 97 -18.15 5.42 -11.06
C SER A 97 -17.82 6.80 -10.52
N ILE A 98 -17.68 7.77 -11.42
CA ILE A 98 -17.43 9.17 -11.11
C ILE A 98 -18.61 9.79 -10.35
N GLN A 99 -19.83 9.57 -10.84
CA GLN A 99 -21.06 10.02 -10.19
C GLN A 99 -21.29 9.38 -8.81
N GLN A 100 -20.77 8.17 -8.58
CA GLN A 100 -20.79 7.49 -7.29
C GLN A 100 -19.70 7.98 -6.31
N GLY A 101 -18.91 8.99 -6.71
CA GLY A 101 -17.89 9.63 -5.86
C GLY A 101 -16.48 9.06 -5.98
N SER A 102 -16.24 8.08 -6.85
CA SER A 102 -14.87 7.64 -7.17
C SER A 102 -14.25 8.66 -8.12
N TRP A 103 -13.11 9.24 -7.77
CA TRP A 103 -12.59 10.39 -8.51
C TRP A 103 -11.17 10.13 -9.04
N CYS A 104 -10.17 10.87 -8.57
CA CYS A 104 -8.77 10.68 -8.97
C CYS A 104 -8.10 9.56 -8.15
N PRO A 105 -7.68 8.43 -8.75
CA PRO A 105 -7.06 7.32 -8.02
C PRO A 105 -5.67 7.65 -7.46
N TYR A 106 -4.99 8.64 -8.06
CA TYR A 106 -3.71 9.14 -7.57
C TYR A 106 -3.91 9.94 -6.28
N CYS A 107 -4.83 10.90 -6.28
CA CYS A 107 -5.17 11.71 -5.08
C CYS A 107 -5.76 10.84 -3.96
N ALA A 108 -6.60 9.86 -4.31
CA ALA A 108 -7.19 8.93 -3.34
C ALA A 108 -6.20 7.86 -2.84
N GLY A 109 -4.99 7.78 -3.41
CA GLY A 109 -4.01 6.75 -3.09
C GLY A 109 -4.45 5.31 -3.44
N SER A 110 -5.52 5.16 -4.23
CA SER A 110 -6.11 3.87 -4.63
C SER A 110 -5.52 3.31 -5.93
N MET A 111 -4.55 4.02 -6.52
CA MET A 111 -3.81 3.56 -7.69
C MET A 111 -3.20 2.17 -7.43
N LYS A 112 -3.34 1.27 -8.40
CA LYS A 112 -2.78 -0.08 -8.29
C LYS A 112 -1.26 0.02 -8.27
N LEU A 113 -0.69 -0.19 -7.09
CA LEU A 113 0.75 -0.32 -6.94
C LEU A 113 1.26 -1.46 -7.83
N THR A 114 2.46 -1.29 -8.35
CA THR A 114 3.13 -2.22 -9.26
C THR A 114 4.33 -2.85 -8.58
N LEU A 115 4.90 -3.88 -9.21
CA LEU A 115 6.17 -4.45 -8.76
C LEU A 115 7.31 -3.43 -8.88
N GLU A 116 7.23 -2.50 -9.84
CA GLU A 116 8.24 -1.45 -9.99
C GLU A 116 8.17 -0.46 -8.83
N ASP A 117 6.97 -0.09 -8.38
CA ASP A 117 6.80 0.71 -7.15
C ASP A 117 7.45 0.03 -5.93
N ALA A 118 7.29 -1.30 -5.81
CA ALA A 118 7.95 -2.06 -4.74
C ALA A 118 9.48 -1.98 -4.82
N ARG A 119 10.05 -2.06 -6.03
CA ARG A 119 11.50 -1.94 -6.24
C ARG A 119 12.02 -0.56 -5.92
N GLN A 120 11.32 0.49 -6.36
CA GLN A 120 11.70 1.87 -6.05
C GLN A 120 11.62 2.16 -4.55
N ILE A 121 10.57 1.71 -3.88
CA ILE A 121 10.45 1.82 -2.42
C ILE A 121 11.59 1.08 -1.71
N ALA A 122 11.99 -0.09 -2.21
CA ALA A 122 13.13 -0.80 -1.64
C ALA A 122 14.44 -0.02 -1.85
N LEU A 123 14.68 0.49 -3.05
CA LEU A 123 15.88 1.23 -3.41
C LEU A 123 16.05 2.51 -2.57
N THR A 124 14.99 3.29 -2.39
CA THR A 124 15.00 4.50 -1.53
C THR A 124 15.35 4.20 -0.07
N ARG A 125 15.16 2.95 0.37
CA ARG A 125 15.52 2.46 1.71
C ARG A 125 16.81 1.63 1.72
N HIS A 126 17.60 1.74 0.66
CA HIS A 126 18.84 0.99 0.45
C HIS A 126 18.67 -0.54 0.52
N GLY A 127 17.50 -1.05 0.17
CA GLY A 127 17.19 -2.46 0.10
C GLY A 127 16.76 -2.91 -1.29
N GLN A 128 16.24 -4.14 -1.37
CA GLN A 128 15.80 -4.76 -2.61
C GLN A 128 14.45 -5.47 -2.41
N CYS A 129 13.60 -5.41 -3.43
CA CYS A 129 12.44 -6.29 -3.55
C CYS A 129 12.86 -7.51 -4.39
N LEU A 130 12.88 -8.70 -3.78
CA LEU A 130 13.32 -9.95 -4.40
C LEU A 130 12.17 -10.70 -5.10
N SER A 131 10.93 -10.28 -4.88
CA SER A 131 9.78 -10.89 -5.55
C SER A 131 9.75 -10.57 -7.05
N THR A 132 9.43 -11.58 -7.85
CA THR A 132 9.27 -11.47 -9.32
C THR A 132 7.81 -11.33 -9.75
N LYS A 133 6.86 -11.61 -8.85
CA LYS A 133 5.42 -11.56 -9.12
C LYS A 133 4.73 -10.68 -8.08
N TYR A 134 3.83 -9.83 -8.56
CA TYR A 134 2.97 -9.01 -7.72
C TYR A 134 1.51 -9.20 -8.16
N LYS A 135 0.63 -9.53 -7.21
CA LYS A 135 -0.80 -9.77 -7.47
C LYS A 135 -1.65 -8.62 -6.93
N ASN A 136 -1.42 -8.21 -5.69
CA ASN A 136 -2.12 -7.11 -5.02
C ASN A 136 -1.28 -6.59 -3.84
N ASN A 137 -1.73 -5.49 -3.22
CA ASN A 137 -1.00 -4.77 -2.18
C ASN A 137 -1.05 -5.44 -0.79
N GLN A 138 -1.86 -6.50 -0.62
CA GLN A 138 -2.01 -7.24 0.64
C GLN A 138 -1.13 -8.49 0.68
N LEU A 139 -0.86 -9.10 -0.48
CA LEU A 139 -0.03 -10.30 -0.54
C LEU A 139 1.43 -9.97 -0.24
N PRO A 140 2.12 -10.83 0.53
CA PRO A 140 3.49 -10.60 0.92
C PRO A 140 4.43 -10.67 -0.29
N LEU A 141 5.35 -9.70 -0.35
CA LEU A 141 6.54 -9.74 -1.18
C LEU A 141 7.76 -10.07 -0.30
N LEU A 142 8.81 -10.57 -0.93
CA LEU A 142 10.09 -10.84 -0.30
C LEU A 142 10.99 -9.61 -0.43
N TRP A 143 11.52 -9.15 0.69
CA TRP A 143 12.34 -7.96 0.80
C TRP A 143 13.71 -8.29 1.38
N CYS A 144 14.70 -7.48 1.02
CA CYS A 144 16.05 -7.47 1.57
C CYS A 144 16.43 -6.04 1.97
N CYS A 145 17.07 -5.83 3.11
CA CYS A 145 17.52 -4.50 3.54
C CYS A 145 19.02 -4.33 3.26
N LYS A 146 19.55 -3.12 3.50
CA LYS A 146 20.99 -2.84 3.34
C LYS A 146 21.91 -3.76 4.15
N GLU A 147 21.43 -4.25 5.30
CA GLU A 147 22.17 -5.16 6.18
C GLU A 147 22.00 -6.64 5.75
N GLY A 148 21.32 -6.92 4.64
CA GLY A 148 21.14 -8.29 4.11
C GLY A 148 20.01 -9.11 4.73
N HIS A 149 19.24 -8.56 5.68
CA HIS A 149 18.13 -9.29 6.30
C HIS A 149 16.98 -9.52 5.31
N LEU A 150 16.47 -10.75 5.26
CA LEU A 150 15.35 -11.17 4.42
C LEU A 150 14.05 -11.24 5.22
N TRP A 151 12.97 -10.64 4.73
CA TRP A 151 11.65 -10.76 5.34
C TRP A 151 10.51 -10.70 4.34
N GLN A 152 9.33 -11.16 4.77
CA GLN A 152 8.10 -11.08 4.01
C GLN A 152 7.22 -9.96 4.55
N ALA A 153 6.75 -9.08 3.66
CA ALA A 153 5.80 -8.02 4.00
C ALA A 153 4.97 -7.61 2.79
N SER A 154 3.74 -7.17 3.02
CA SER A 154 2.91 -6.61 1.95
C SER A 154 3.44 -5.26 1.49
N LEU A 155 3.22 -4.92 0.22
CA LEU A 155 3.62 -3.62 -0.33
C LEU A 155 2.88 -2.46 0.35
N GLY A 156 1.62 -2.67 0.77
CA GLY A 156 0.87 -1.70 1.55
C GLY A 156 1.55 -1.33 2.86
N ASN A 157 1.99 -2.33 3.63
CA ASN A 157 2.69 -2.12 4.91
C ASN A 157 4.04 -1.43 4.73
N VAL A 158 4.76 -1.81 3.68
CA VAL A 158 6.04 -1.19 3.36
C VAL A 158 5.87 0.28 2.95
N LYS A 159 4.82 0.58 2.17
CA LYS A 159 4.46 1.95 1.77
C LYS A 159 4.04 2.79 2.98
N SER A 160 3.33 2.23 3.97
CA SER A 160 2.88 2.95 5.16
C SER A 160 3.99 3.28 6.17
N GLY A 161 5.21 2.79 5.96
CA GLY A 161 6.39 3.16 6.74
C GLY A 161 7.11 2.00 7.42
N THR A 162 6.47 0.83 7.53
CA THR A 162 7.10 -0.36 8.13
C THR A 162 8.22 -0.87 7.23
N TRP A 163 9.40 -1.13 7.80
CA TRP A 163 10.54 -1.65 7.04
C TRP A 163 11.07 -2.96 7.66
N CYS A 164 12.37 -3.21 7.52
CA CYS A 164 13.04 -4.40 8.02
C CYS A 164 12.84 -4.55 9.55
N PRO A 165 12.17 -5.61 10.01
CA PRO A 165 11.94 -5.84 11.44
C PRO A 165 13.24 -6.14 12.18
N PHE A 166 14.23 -6.69 11.48
CA PHE A 166 15.50 -7.10 12.05
C PHE A 166 16.47 -5.93 12.24
N CYS A 167 16.41 -4.89 11.39
CA CYS A 167 17.35 -3.77 11.49
C CYS A 167 17.23 -3.00 12.80
N TYR A 168 16.03 -2.88 13.38
CA TYR A 168 15.87 -2.23 14.68
C TYR A 168 16.52 -3.08 15.79
N LYS A 169 16.21 -4.38 15.83
CA LYS A 169 16.82 -5.33 16.78
C LYS A 169 18.34 -5.39 16.64
N TYR A 170 18.84 -5.45 15.40
CA TYR A 170 20.27 -5.54 15.10
C TYR A 170 21.02 -4.27 15.49
N LYS A 171 20.49 -3.07 15.20
CA LYS A 171 21.09 -1.81 15.64
C LYS A 171 21.18 -1.72 17.16
N ARG A 172 20.17 -2.21 17.87
CA ARG A 172 20.15 -2.20 19.32
C ARG A 172 21.06 -3.27 19.93
N GLU A 173 21.16 -4.45 19.31
CA GLU A 173 22.15 -5.47 19.67
C GLU A 173 23.55 -4.90 19.55
N GLN A 174 23.82 -4.24 18.41
CA GLN A 174 25.11 -3.63 18.11
C GLN A 174 25.46 -2.53 19.11
N LEU A 175 24.50 -1.66 19.46
CA LEU A 175 24.69 -0.66 20.51
C LEU A 175 25.02 -1.31 21.86
N CYS A 176 24.26 -2.32 22.27
CA CYS A 176 24.54 -3.04 23.52
C CYS A 176 25.93 -3.70 23.47
N ARG A 177 26.28 -4.31 22.33
CA ARG A 177 27.59 -4.93 22.09
C ARG A 177 28.71 -3.93 22.24
N GLU A 178 28.60 -2.76 21.60
CA GLU A 178 29.58 -1.68 21.68
C GLU A 178 29.74 -1.16 23.11
N ILE A 179 28.65 -1.01 23.86
CA ILE A 179 28.70 -0.57 25.26
C ILE A 179 29.43 -1.60 26.11
N VAL A 180 29.02 -2.88 26.08
CA VAL A 180 29.67 -3.93 26.89
C VAL A 180 31.13 -4.09 26.50
N THR A 181 31.45 -3.94 25.21
CA THR A 181 32.83 -4.04 24.70
C THR A 181 33.76 -2.99 25.31
N LYS A 182 33.25 -1.81 25.66
CA LYS A 182 34.04 -0.78 26.36
C LYS A 182 34.46 -1.19 27.77
N TYR A 183 33.72 -2.11 28.41
CA TYR A 183 33.99 -2.58 29.77
C TYR A 183 34.77 -3.90 29.78
N LEU A 184 34.37 -4.87 28.96
CA LEU A 184 34.86 -6.25 29.02
C LEU A 184 35.72 -6.68 27.82
N GLY A 185 35.92 -5.81 26.83
CA GLY A 185 36.58 -6.20 25.57
C GLY A 185 35.64 -6.93 24.62
N SER A 186 36.17 -7.59 23.59
CA SER A 186 35.31 -8.20 22.56
C SER A 186 34.55 -9.43 23.11
N PRO A 187 33.25 -9.59 22.80
CA PRO A 187 32.50 -10.80 23.16
C PRO A 187 33.05 -12.06 22.51
N SER A 188 32.67 -13.23 23.03
CA SER A 188 33.04 -14.52 22.47
C SER A 188 32.56 -14.67 21.01
N GLU A 189 33.44 -15.17 20.14
CA GLU A 189 33.11 -15.44 18.73
C GLU A 189 31.99 -16.48 18.60
N ASN A 190 31.99 -17.50 19.46
CA ASN A 190 30.97 -18.53 19.48
C ASN A 190 29.72 -18.07 20.26
N ARG A 191 28.69 -17.64 19.53
CA ARG A 191 27.37 -17.28 20.09
C ARG A 191 26.43 -18.47 20.34
N ARG A 192 26.84 -19.69 19.96
CA ARG A 192 26.05 -20.93 20.10
C ARG A 192 26.84 -22.00 20.86
N PRO A 193 27.17 -21.77 22.14
CA PRO A 193 27.89 -22.73 22.96
C PRO A 193 27.16 -24.08 23.02
N ASP A 194 27.92 -25.16 23.22
CA ASP A 194 27.41 -26.54 23.10
C ASP A 194 26.24 -26.84 24.04
N PHE A 195 26.17 -26.21 25.21
CA PHE A 195 25.09 -26.39 26.17
C PHE A 195 23.72 -25.89 25.66
N LEU A 196 23.69 -25.12 24.57
CA LEU A 196 22.46 -24.66 23.92
C LEU A 196 21.96 -25.60 22.82
N LYS A 197 22.68 -26.69 22.52
CA LYS A 197 22.26 -27.72 21.57
C LYS A 197 21.28 -28.68 22.25
N ILE A 198 20.05 -28.71 21.77
CA ILE A 198 19.01 -29.64 22.22
C ILE A 198 18.43 -30.40 21.01
N PRO A 199 17.72 -31.53 21.19
CA PRO A 199 17.17 -32.31 20.08
C PRO A 199 16.34 -31.48 19.09
N GLU A 200 15.57 -30.50 19.57
CA GLU A 200 14.74 -29.59 18.77
C GLU A 200 15.57 -28.53 18.03
N HIS A 201 16.76 -28.21 18.55
CA HIS A 201 17.69 -27.21 18.01
C HIS A 201 19.12 -27.80 17.93
N PRO A 202 19.39 -28.73 16.99
CA PRO A 202 20.67 -29.44 16.93
C PRO A 202 21.87 -28.53 16.59
N LYS A 203 21.60 -27.35 16.01
CA LYS A 203 22.61 -26.31 15.75
C LYS A 203 22.88 -25.40 16.95
N GLY A 204 22.15 -25.56 18.05
CA GLY A 204 22.21 -24.69 19.22
C GLY A 204 21.35 -23.43 19.06
N LEU A 205 20.80 -22.97 20.19
CA LEU A 205 20.25 -21.61 20.31
C LEU A 205 21.39 -20.59 20.31
N GLU A 206 21.08 -19.37 19.87
CA GLU A 206 22.06 -18.28 19.78
C GLU A 206 21.82 -17.25 20.88
N LEU A 207 22.88 -16.86 21.58
CA LEU A 207 22.86 -15.76 22.53
C LEU A 207 23.16 -14.43 21.81
N ASP A 208 22.46 -13.35 22.17
CA ASP A 208 22.66 -12.04 21.55
C ASP A 208 24.10 -11.53 21.79
N ILE A 209 24.53 -11.45 23.05
CA ILE A 209 25.90 -11.10 23.43
C ILE A 209 26.35 -12.13 24.48
N TYR A 210 27.45 -12.84 24.23
CA TYR A 210 27.96 -13.88 25.12
C TYR A 210 29.43 -13.67 25.45
N TYR A 211 29.76 -13.79 26.73
CA TYR A 211 31.13 -13.81 27.24
C TYR A 211 31.33 -15.10 28.02
N SER A 212 31.97 -16.08 27.38
CA SER A 212 32.30 -17.37 27.98
C SER A 212 33.23 -17.24 29.18
N GLU A 213 34.17 -16.30 29.14
CA GLU A 213 35.16 -16.08 30.20
C GLU A 213 34.52 -15.60 31.52
N TYR A 214 33.39 -14.89 31.41
CA TYR A 214 32.66 -14.33 32.54
C TYR A 214 31.40 -15.12 32.88
N ASN A 215 31.13 -16.25 32.19
CA ASN A 215 29.87 -16.99 32.29
C ASN A 215 28.65 -16.08 32.20
N PHE A 216 28.66 -15.14 31.25
CA PHE A 216 27.71 -14.03 31.18
C PHE A 216 27.11 -13.88 29.79
N ALA A 217 25.82 -13.58 29.71
CA ALA A 217 25.14 -13.30 28.46
C ALA A 217 24.09 -12.19 28.61
N ILE A 218 23.89 -11.41 27.54
CA ILE A 218 22.79 -10.46 27.41
C ILE A 218 21.86 -10.93 26.29
N GLU A 219 20.55 -10.80 26.52
CA GLU A 219 19.47 -10.96 25.55
C GLU A 219 18.60 -9.70 25.48
N GLN A 220 18.09 -9.37 24.30
CA GLN A 220 17.14 -8.25 24.14
C GLN A 220 15.68 -8.68 24.17
N GLU A 221 15.42 -9.98 24.10
CA GLU A 221 14.09 -10.56 24.09
C GLU A 221 14.02 -11.72 25.09
N ARG A 222 12.85 -11.86 25.71
CA ARG A 222 12.63 -12.95 26.66
C ARG A 222 12.51 -14.27 25.90
N ASP A 223 13.41 -15.19 26.21
CA ASP A 223 13.33 -16.59 25.78
C ASP A 223 13.44 -17.48 27.01
N GLN A 224 12.36 -18.21 27.30
CA GLN A 224 12.25 -19.05 28.49
C GLN A 224 13.19 -20.26 28.41
N LEU A 225 13.39 -20.82 27.21
CA LEU A 225 14.25 -21.98 27.01
C LEU A 225 15.73 -21.58 27.16
N LYS A 226 16.15 -20.45 26.57
CA LYS A 226 17.51 -19.91 26.79
C LYS A 226 17.77 -19.63 28.26
N LYS A 227 16.79 -19.06 28.98
CA LYS A 227 16.90 -18.80 30.41
C LYS A 227 17.18 -20.08 31.20
N GLU A 228 16.35 -21.12 31.00
CA GLU A 228 16.50 -22.40 31.69
C GLU A 228 17.83 -23.10 31.37
N LEU A 229 18.28 -23.03 30.11
CA LEU A 229 19.56 -23.61 29.70
C LEU A 229 20.75 -22.85 30.29
N CYS A 230 20.70 -21.51 30.33
CA CYS A 230 21.72 -20.68 30.96
C CYS A 230 21.80 -20.95 32.46
N GLU A 231 20.66 -20.99 33.16
CA GLU A 231 20.59 -21.29 34.60
C GLU A 231 21.19 -22.67 34.92
N LYS A 232 20.84 -23.71 34.15
CA LYS A 232 21.39 -25.07 34.31
C LYS A 232 22.91 -25.14 34.11
N ASN A 233 23.47 -24.22 33.34
CA ASN A 233 24.91 -24.18 33.01
C ASN A 233 25.63 -23.02 33.71
N GLN A 234 25.03 -22.44 34.75
CA GLN A 234 25.62 -21.35 35.56
C GLN A 234 26.03 -20.12 34.75
N ILE A 235 25.31 -19.85 33.64
CA ILE A 235 25.48 -18.64 32.84
C ILE A 235 24.52 -17.57 33.37
N ALA A 236 25.07 -16.44 33.81
CA ALA A 236 24.31 -15.26 34.20
C ALA A 236 23.68 -14.60 32.97
N LEU A 237 22.42 -14.94 32.70
CA LEU A 237 21.63 -14.30 31.64
C LEU A 237 21.01 -12.99 32.14
N ARG A 238 21.27 -11.88 31.45
CA ARG A 238 20.68 -10.57 31.71
C ARG A 238 19.88 -10.08 30.50
N TYR A 239 18.90 -9.23 30.78
CA TYR A 239 18.05 -8.65 29.75
C TYR A 239 18.26 -7.15 29.68
N VAL A 240 18.31 -6.63 28.45
CA VAL A 240 18.31 -5.18 28.19
C VAL A 240 17.07 -4.89 27.34
N TRP A 241 15.99 -4.44 27.96
CA TRP A 241 14.67 -4.31 27.33
C TRP A 241 14.58 -3.09 26.42
N TYR A 242 13.84 -3.16 25.30
CA TYR A 242 13.81 -2.10 24.26
C TYR A 242 13.52 -0.67 24.73
N TYR A 243 12.86 -0.51 25.87
CA TYR A 243 12.50 0.79 26.48
C TYR A 243 13.53 1.32 27.48
N GLU A 244 14.54 0.51 27.83
CA GLU A 244 15.62 0.89 28.74
C GLU A 244 16.76 1.56 27.99
N ASP A 245 17.42 2.50 28.69
CA ASP A 245 18.67 3.08 28.26
C ASP A 245 19.83 2.10 28.49
N PRO A 246 20.45 1.55 27.43
CA PRO A 246 21.52 0.57 27.57
C PRO A 246 22.78 1.17 28.22
N TYR A 247 22.98 2.50 28.17
CA TYR A 247 24.11 3.15 28.85
C TYR A 247 23.97 3.13 30.37
N THR A 248 22.75 2.97 30.88
CA THR A 248 22.46 2.89 32.31
C THR A 248 22.40 1.43 32.78
N VAL A 249 21.60 0.61 32.08
CA VAL A 249 21.29 -0.76 32.50
C VAL A 249 22.46 -1.72 32.33
N ILE A 250 23.29 -1.58 31.29
CA ILE A 250 24.44 -2.47 31.09
C ILE A 250 25.45 -2.32 32.24
N PRO A 251 25.93 -1.12 32.61
CA PRO A 251 26.82 -0.96 33.76
C PRO A 251 26.22 -1.45 35.08
N GLU A 252 24.91 -1.32 35.29
CA GLU A 252 24.24 -1.87 36.48
C GLU A 252 24.35 -3.39 36.51
N HIS A 253 23.99 -4.08 35.43
CA HIS A 253 24.15 -5.54 35.32
C HIS A 253 25.59 -5.99 35.57
N LEU A 254 26.57 -5.25 35.03
CA LEU A 254 27.97 -5.58 35.20
C LEU A 254 28.44 -5.39 36.66
N ARG A 255 28.00 -4.33 37.35
CA ARG A 255 28.28 -4.11 38.78
C ARG A 255 27.63 -5.17 39.67
N GLU A 256 26.38 -5.53 39.39
CA GLU A 256 25.67 -6.61 40.12
C GLU A 256 26.39 -7.96 40.01
N LEU A 257 27.04 -8.20 38.88
CA LEU A 257 27.84 -9.40 38.64
C LEU A 257 29.28 -9.29 39.16
N GLY A 258 29.67 -8.13 39.71
CA GLY A 258 31.04 -7.87 40.18
C GLY A 258 32.09 -7.84 39.07
N LEU A 259 31.68 -7.58 37.82
CA LEU A 259 32.56 -7.55 36.65
C LEU A 259 33.25 -6.19 36.46
N ILE A 260 32.68 -5.13 37.05
CA ILE A 260 33.23 -3.78 37.08
C ILE A 260 33.00 -3.16 38.47
N GLU A 261 33.75 -2.10 38.78
CA GLU A 261 33.59 -1.28 40.00
C GLU A 261 32.35 -0.37 39.96
#